data_AF-A0AAV2EA75-F1
#
_entry.id   AF-A0AAV2EA75-F1
#
_cell.length_a   1.000
_cell.length_b   1.000
_cell.length_c   1.000
_cell.angle_alpha   90.00
_cell.angle_beta   90.00
_cell.angle_gamma   90.00
#
_symmetry.space_group_name_H-M   'P 1'
#
loop_
_entity.id
_entity.type
_entity.pdbx_description
1 polymer ?
#
loop_
_entity_poly.entity_id
_entity_poly.type
_entity_poly.pdbx_seq_one_letter_code
_entity_poly.pdbx_strand_id
1 'polypeptide(L)'
;MLTTQDSESCNAQVRLFLKPKHNLDKFFIHFICLLAEKRRKETESDYMGKQSSPYIVLEKRSILQHAAKIFTKNIFNRIQEQYLEIEDHLIELVPDNRDDGFISYLTYKIEDGELIDERVTLVDTSTATLVCECRMSRTFGVF
;
A
#
# COMPACT_ATOMS: atom_id res chain seq x y z
N MET A 1 -9.51 -11.98 15.47
CA MET A 1 -8.67 -12.94 14.71
C MET A 1 -7.26 -12.37 14.64
N LEU A 2 -6.29 -12.99 15.34
CA LEU A 2 -4.87 -12.68 15.14
C LEU A 2 -4.43 -13.26 13.79
N THR A 3 -3.66 -12.49 13.03
CA THR A 3 -3.22 -12.82 11.66
C THR A 3 -2.21 -13.97 11.65
N THR A 4 -2.69 -15.20 11.49
CA THR A 4 -1.83 -16.41 11.42
C THR A 4 -1.04 -16.48 10.11
N GLN A 5 -1.55 -15.95 8.99
CA GLN A 5 -0.87 -16.02 7.69
C GLN A 5 0.50 -15.35 7.64
N ASP A 6 0.68 -14.20 8.33
CA ASP A 6 1.97 -13.51 8.36
C ASP A 6 3.02 -14.32 9.13
N SER A 7 2.59 -14.95 10.23
CA SER A 7 3.45 -15.83 11.02
C SER A 7 3.82 -17.09 10.24
N GLU A 8 2.92 -17.63 9.42
CA GLU A 8 3.16 -18.82 8.61
C GLU A 8 4.18 -18.56 7.49
N SER A 9 4.06 -17.43 6.79
CA SER A 9 5.03 -17.02 5.76
C SER A 9 6.42 -16.79 6.35
N CYS A 10 6.49 -16.08 7.49
CA CYS A 10 7.74 -15.89 8.22
C CYS A 10 8.34 -17.22 8.68
N ASN A 11 7.51 -18.10 9.26
CA ASN A 11 7.93 -19.42 9.71
C ASN A 11 8.38 -20.32 8.56
N ALA A 12 7.75 -20.25 7.39
CA ALA A 12 8.15 -21.00 6.20
C ALA A 12 9.56 -20.59 5.74
N GLN A 13 9.85 -19.30 5.74
CA GLN A 13 11.20 -18.81 5.43
C GLN A 13 12.22 -19.26 6.48
N VAL A 14 11.90 -19.14 7.76
CA VAL A 14 12.80 -19.57 8.86
C VAL A 14 13.06 -21.09 8.83
N ARG A 15 12.05 -21.90 8.49
CA ARG A 15 12.16 -23.37 8.37
C ARG A 15 13.14 -23.82 7.28
N LEU A 16 13.36 -23.03 6.23
CA LEU A 16 14.39 -23.34 5.22
C LEU A 16 15.80 -23.36 5.80
N PHE A 17 16.02 -22.64 6.90
CA PHE A 17 17.32 -22.48 7.56
C PHE A 17 17.46 -23.33 8.82
N LEU A 18 16.36 -23.78 9.42
CA LEU A 18 16.33 -24.71 10.55
C LEU A 18 16.43 -26.18 10.09
N LYS A 19 17.46 -26.52 9.32
CA LYS A 19 17.73 -27.92 8.97
C LYS A 19 18.30 -28.66 10.19
N PRO A 20 17.76 -29.83 10.61
CA PRO A 20 18.23 -30.56 11.79
C PRO A 20 19.72 -30.93 11.80
N LYS A 21 20.38 -30.89 10.63
CA LYS A 21 21.81 -31.18 10.45
C LYS A 21 22.71 -29.94 10.55
N HIS A 22 22.15 -28.74 10.72
CA HIS A 22 22.94 -27.51 10.89
C HIS A 22 23.15 -27.28 12.38
N ASN A 23 24.41 -27.26 12.81
CA ASN A 23 24.77 -26.82 14.14
C ASN A 23 24.31 -25.35 14.33
N LEU A 24 23.92 -24.99 15.56
CA LEU A 24 23.36 -23.67 15.89
C LEU A 24 24.27 -22.50 15.49
N ASP A 25 25.59 -22.71 15.54
CA ASP A 25 26.62 -21.77 15.04
C ASP A 25 26.44 -21.45 13.55
N LYS A 26 26.23 -22.46 12.70
CA LYS A 26 26.00 -22.28 11.26
C LYS A 26 24.68 -21.58 10.97
N PHE A 27 23.65 -21.81 11.80
CA PHE A 27 22.38 -21.09 11.71
C PHE A 27 22.57 -19.59 11.93
N PHE A 28 23.27 -19.18 13.00
CA PHE A 28 23.48 -17.76 13.28
C PHE A 28 24.29 -17.05 12.19
N ILE A 29 25.30 -17.72 11.62
CA ILE A 29 26.08 -17.17 10.50
C ILE A 29 25.17 -16.94 9.27
N HIS A 30 24.37 -17.95 8.89
CA HIS A 30 23.46 -17.81 7.76
C HIS A 30 22.38 -16.75 8.00
N PHE A 31 21.83 -16.71 9.21
CA PHE A 31 20.81 -15.73 9.58
C PHE A 31 21.35 -14.29 9.55
N ILE A 32 22.56 -14.05 10.06
CA ILE A 32 23.21 -12.74 10.00
C ILE A 32 23.47 -12.33 8.54
N CYS A 33 23.96 -13.25 7.69
CA CYS A 33 24.16 -12.97 6.27
C CYS A 33 22.85 -12.65 5.54
N LEU A 34 21.75 -13.35 5.84
CA LEU A 34 20.43 -13.08 5.26
C LEU A 34 19.88 -11.73 5.71
N LEU A 35 20.03 -11.39 6.99
CA LEU A 35 19.64 -10.08 7.50
C LEU A 35 20.46 -8.96 6.84
N ALA A 36 21.77 -9.16 6.67
CA ALA A 36 22.63 -8.21 5.98
C ALA A 36 22.20 -8.03 4.52
N GLU A 37 21.89 -9.11 3.81
CA GLU A 37 21.42 -9.05 2.42
C GLU A 37 20.05 -8.39 2.30
N LYS A 38 19.12 -8.67 3.24
CA LYS A 38 17.81 -8.02 3.28
C LYS A 38 17.94 -6.52 3.55
N ARG A 39 18.74 -6.13 4.54
CA ARG A 39 19.05 -4.72 4.85
C ARG A 39 19.74 -4.02 3.70
N ARG A 40 20.65 -4.71 2.99
CA ARG A 40 21.33 -4.19 1.80
C ARG A 40 20.34 -3.92 0.68
N LYS A 41 19.43 -4.85 0.39
CA LYS A 41 18.37 -4.67 -0.62
C LYS A 41 17.39 -3.55 -0.24
N GLU A 42 17.02 -3.44 1.03
CA GLU A 42 16.21 -2.33 1.54
C GLU A 42 16.96 -1.00 1.37
N THR A 43 18.24 -0.94 1.74
CA THR A 43 19.08 0.26 1.58
C THR A 43 19.28 0.64 0.12
N GLU A 44 19.48 -0.34 -0.77
CA GLU A 44 19.61 -0.12 -2.21
C GLU A 44 18.30 0.38 -2.82
N SER A 45 17.16 -0.20 -2.42
CA SER A 45 15.83 0.25 -2.81
C SER A 45 15.54 1.68 -2.33
N ASP A 46 15.89 2.00 -1.08
CA ASP A 46 15.77 3.34 -0.51
C ASP A 46 16.70 4.34 -1.19
N TYR A 47 17.93 3.94 -1.49
CA TYR A 47 18.91 4.77 -2.19
C TYR A 47 18.45 5.08 -3.61
N MET A 48 18.04 4.06 -4.38
CA MET A 48 17.45 4.24 -5.71
C MET A 48 16.18 5.10 -5.63
N GLY A 49 15.36 4.91 -4.61
CA GLY A 49 14.17 5.72 -4.34
C GLY A 49 14.47 7.18 -4.02
N LYS A 50 15.57 7.47 -3.31
CA LYS A 50 16.01 8.83 -2.97
C LYS A 50 16.75 9.53 -4.10
N GLN A 51 17.48 8.78 -4.93
CA GLN A 51 18.31 9.33 -6.00
C GLN A 51 17.54 9.57 -7.31
N SER A 52 16.36 8.97 -7.44
CA SER A 52 15.46 9.24 -8.55
C SER A 52 14.23 9.98 -8.05
N SER A 53 14.05 11.22 -8.52
CA SER A 53 12.77 11.90 -8.31
C SER A 53 11.67 11.03 -8.91
N PRO A 54 10.56 10.79 -8.20
CA PRO A 54 9.43 10.13 -8.81
C PRO A 54 9.01 10.92 -10.05
N TYR A 55 8.83 10.22 -11.17
CA TYR A 55 8.28 10.82 -12.38
C TYR A 55 6.80 11.08 -12.13
N ILE A 56 6.44 12.34 -11.95
CA ILE A 56 5.06 12.75 -11.73
C ILE A 56 4.39 12.81 -13.10
N VAL A 57 3.60 11.79 -13.44
CA VAL A 57 2.90 11.72 -14.74
C VAL A 57 1.95 12.91 -14.92
N LEU A 58 1.46 13.47 -13.82
CA LEU A 58 0.51 14.59 -13.77
C LEU A 58 1.03 15.73 -12.88
N GLU A 59 2.12 16.39 -13.31
CA GLU A 59 2.79 17.47 -12.56
C GLU A 59 1.85 18.61 -12.08
N LYS A 60 0.66 18.77 -12.66
CA LYS A 60 -0.30 19.84 -12.31
C LYS A 60 -1.27 19.49 -11.16
N ARG A 61 -1.26 18.25 -10.64
CA ARG A 61 -2.19 17.85 -9.56
C ARG A 61 -1.55 18.09 -8.19
N SER A 62 -2.13 19.01 -7.42
CA SER A 62 -1.64 19.42 -6.09
C SER A 62 -1.49 18.26 -5.10
N ILE A 63 -2.40 17.27 -5.18
CA ILE A 63 -2.37 16.09 -4.32
C ILE A 63 -1.16 15.17 -4.60
N LEU A 64 -0.80 14.97 -5.87
CA LEU A 64 0.37 14.16 -6.23
C LEU A 64 1.68 14.89 -5.88
N GLN A 65 1.72 16.21 -6.06
CA GLN A 65 2.87 17.00 -5.61
C GLN A 65 3.09 16.91 -4.10
N HIS A 66 2.01 16.91 -3.32
CA HIS A 66 2.08 16.76 -1.87
C HIS A 66 2.54 15.35 -1.47
N ALA A 67 1.93 14.33 -2.07
CA ALA A 67 2.28 12.93 -1.83
C ALA A 67 3.76 12.63 -2.16
N ALA A 68 4.29 13.18 -3.26
CA ALA A 68 5.69 13.01 -3.65
C ALA A 68 6.70 13.57 -2.63
N LYS A 69 6.29 14.56 -1.82
CA LYS A 69 7.13 15.16 -0.78
C LYS A 69 7.11 14.37 0.53
N ILE A 70 6.02 13.67 0.80
CA ILE A 70 5.79 12.98 2.08
C ILE A 70 6.19 11.51 2.00
N PHE A 71 5.92 10.86 0.87
CA PHE A 71 6.04 9.42 0.74
C PHE A 71 7.32 9.00 0.01
N THR A 72 7.84 7.82 0.37
CA THR A 72 8.94 7.20 -0.36
C THR A 72 8.50 6.88 -1.79
N LYS A 73 9.45 6.79 -2.73
CA LYS A 73 9.18 6.56 -4.15
C LYS A 73 8.22 5.39 -4.41
N ASN A 74 8.39 4.27 -3.71
CA ASN A 74 7.56 3.08 -3.88
C ASN A 74 6.10 3.32 -3.45
N ILE A 75 5.90 4.05 -2.36
CA ILE A 75 4.56 4.41 -1.86
C ILE A 75 3.94 5.44 -2.80
N PHE A 76 4.71 6.47 -3.19
CA PHE A 76 4.25 7.48 -4.13
C PHE A 76 3.79 6.86 -5.47
N ASN A 77 4.55 5.92 -6.04
CA ASN A 77 4.19 5.28 -7.30
C ASN A 77 2.82 4.58 -7.20
N ARG A 78 2.54 3.88 -6.09
CA ARG A 78 1.23 3.23 -5.86
C ARG A 78 0.09 4.23 -5.70
N ILE A 79 0.36 5.38 -5.08
CA ILE A 79 -0.60 6.48 -4.97
C ILE A 79 -0.88 7.05 -6.36
N GLN A 80 0.15 7.28 -7.16
CA GLN A 80 0.02 7.78 -8.52
C GLN A 80 -0.72 6.81 -9.44
N GLU A 81 -0.44 5.51 -9.35
CA GLU A 81 -1.16 4.46 -10.10
C GLU A 81 -2.65 4.46 -9.79
N GLN A 82 -3.05 4.50 -8.52
CA GLN A 82 -4.46 4.59 -8.14
C GLN A 82 -5.11 5.91 -8.54
N TYR A 83 -4.37 7.02 -8.44
CA TYR A 83 -4.89 8.31 -8.83
C TYR A 83 -5.19 8.35 -10.34
N LEU A 84 -4.30 7.78 -11.15
CA LEU A 84 -4.51 7.62 -12.59
C LEU A 84 -5.66 6.65 -12.89
N GLU A 85 -5.75 5.56 -12.13
CA GLU A 85 -6.84 4.59 -12.27
C GLU A 85 -8.20 5.27 -12.05
N ILE A 86 -8.34 6.05 -10.97
CA ILE A 86 -9.59 6.74 -10.60
C ILE A 86 -9.93 7.90 -11.56
N GLU A 87 -8.96 8.43 -12.32
CA GLU A 87 -9.23 9.54 -13.26
C GLU A 87 -10.23 9.15 -14.37
N ASP A 88 -10.33 7.86 -14.69
CA ASP A 88 -11.30 7.30 -15.64
C ASP A 88 -12.62 6.83 -14.97
N HIS A 89 -12.77 6.96 -13.65
CA HIS A 89 -13.98 6.55 -12.94
C HIS A 89 -14.96 7.70 -12.75
N LEU A 90 -16.24 7.36 -12.79
CA LEU A 90 -17.32 8.23 -12.33
C LEU A 90 -17.44 8.14 -10.81
N ILE A 91 -17.66 9.28 -10.16
CA ILE A 91 -17.82 9.36 -8.70
C ILE A 91 -19.20 9.93 -8.41
N GLU A 92 -20.00 9.15 -7.68
CA GLU A 92 -21.32 9.53 -7.24
C GLU A 92 -21.37 9.58 -5.71
N LEU A 93 -21.93 10.66 -5.16
CA LEU A 93 -22.16 10.77 -3.73
C LEU A 93 -23.42 9.97 -3.39
N VAL A 94 -23.28 8.98 -2.52
CA VAL A 94 -24.38 8.19 -2.00
C VAL A 94 -24.80 8.80 -0.67
N PRO A 95 -25.98 9.43 -0.57
CA PRO A 95 -26.47 9.95 0.68
C PRO A 95 -26.60 8.79 1.67
N ASP A 96 -25.79 8.84 2.72
CA ASP A 96 -25.90 7.89 3.81
C ASP A 96 -26.94 8.43 4.79
N ASN A 97 -28.02 7.68 5.01
CA ASN A 97 -29.07 8.06 5.97
C ASN A 97 -28.67 7.73 7.42
N ARG A 98 -27.38 7.44 7.66
CA ARG A 98 -26.83 7.23 8.99
C ARG A 98 -26.47 8.60 9.58
N ASP A 99 -27.06 8.96 10.71
CA ASP A 99 -26.67 10.13 11.53
C ASP A 99 -25.32 9.90 12.26
N ASP A 100 -24.38 9.19 11.64
CA ASP A 100 -23.09 8.82 12.21
C ASP A 100 -21.93 9.68 11.70
N GLY A 101 -22.21 10.65 10.81
CA GLY A 101 -21.21 11.58 10.29
C GLY A 101 -20.34 11.01 9.17
N PHE A 102 -20.71 9.85 8.59
CA PHE A 102 -20.04 9.29 7.43
C PHE A 102 -20.73 9.68 6.12
N ILE A 103 -19.94 9.98 5.10
CA ILE A 103 -20.40 10.16 3.72
C ILE A 103 -19.85 9.01 2.88
N SER A 104 -20.73 8.37 2.11
CA SER A 104 -20.35 7.31 1.19
C SER A 104 -20.21 7.85 -0.24
N TYR A 105 -19.13 7.48 -0.90
CA TYR A 105 -18.91 7.74 -2.33
C TYR A 105 -18.85 6.41 -3.07
N LEU A 106 -19.61 6.30 -4.15
CA LEU A 106 -19.54 5.20 -5.11
C LEU A 106 -18.66 5.64 -6.27
N THR A 107 -17.57 4.90 -6.49
CA THR A 107 -16.66 5.11 -7.61
C THR A 107 -16.81 3.93 -8.55
N TYR A 108 -17.17 4.18 -9.80
CA TYR A 108 -17.40 3.11 -10.78
C TYR A 108 -16.83 3.43 -12.15
N LYS A 109 -16.45 2.39 -12.88
CA LYS A 109 -15.95 2.49 -14.26
C LYS A 109 -16.82 1.67 -15.19
N ILE A 110 -17.25 2.30 -16.29
CA ILE A 110 -18.07 1.68 -17.33
C ILE A 110 -17.28 1.69 -18.64
N GLU A 111 -17.11 0.53 -19.25
CA GLU A 111 -16.55 0.37 -20.59
C GLU A 111 -17.56 -0.38 -21.45
N ASP A 112 -17.84 0.11 -22.67
CA ASP A 112 -18.82 -0.46 -23.61
C ASP A 112 -20.23 -0.72 -23.02
N GLY A 113 -20.61 0.04 -22.00
CA GLY A 113 -21.89 -0.09 -21.30
C GLY A 113 -21.91 -1.16 -20.21
N GLU A 114 -20.79 -1.83 -19.96
CA GLU A 114 -20.62 -2.79 -18.87
C GLU A 114 -19.86 -2.17 -17.68
N LEU A 115 -20.34 -2.46 -16.47
CA LEU A 115 -19.65 -2.10 -15.23
C LEU A 115 -18.44 -3.02 -15.04
N ILE A 116 -17.23 -2.45 -15.08
CA ILE A 116 -15.98 -3.22 -14.99
C ILE A 116 -15.27 -3.07 -13.63
N ASP A 117 -15.57 -2.01 -12.88
CA ASP A 117 -15.02 -1.77 -11.54
C ASP A 117 -16.00 -0.94 -10.72
N GLU A 118 -16.18 -1.30 -9.45
CA GLU A 118 -17.05 -0.62 -8.48
C GLU A 118 -16.36 -0.61 -7.11
N ARG A 119 -16.28 0.56 -6.49
CA ARG A 119 -15.61 0.75 -5.19
C ARG A 119 -16.44 1.68 -4.32
N VAL A 120 -16.60 1.31 -3.05
CA VAL A 120 -17.21 2.19 -2.05
C VAL A 120 -16.12 2.82 -1.18
N THR A 121 -16.17 4.15 -1.07
CA THR A 121 -15.28 4.93 -0.21
C THR A 121 -16.09 5.61 0.87
N LEU A 122 -15.75 5.33 2.13
CA LEU A 122 -16.36 5.96 3.29
C LEU A 122 -15.47 7.10 3.77
N VAL A 123 -16.06 8.29 3.93
CA VAL A 123 -15.38 9.47 4.45
C VAL A 123 -16.01 9.83 5.78
N ASP A 124 -15.23 9.77 6.85
CA ASP A 124 -15.62 10.30 8.15
C ASP A 124 -15.44 11.83 8.13
N THR A 125 -16.57 12.55 8.17
CA THR A 125 -16.55 14.02 8.13
C THR A 125 -16.07 14.65 9.43
N SER A 126 -16.16 13.92 10.55
CA SER A 126 -15.74 14.41 11.87
C SER A 126 -14.23 14.38 12.04
N THR A 127 -13.57 13.39 11.44
CA THR A 127 -12.11 13.22 11.53
C THR A 127 -11.37 13.55 10.24
N ALA A 128 -12.11 13.87 9.16
CA ALA A 128 -11.57 14.01 7.81
C ALA A 128 -10.75 12.80 7.37
N THR A 129 -11.12 11.60 7.84
CA THR A 129 -10.43 10.36 7.49
C THR A 129 -11.18 9.63 6.38
N LEU A 130 -10.42 9.01 5.48
CA LEU A 130 -10.94 8.24 4.36
C LEU A 130 -10.66 6.75 4.57
N VAL A 131 -11.72 5.95 4.47
CA VAL A 131 -11.68 4.50 4.55
C VAL A 131 -12.15 3.93 3.21
N CYS A 132 -11.18 3.48 2.41
CA CYS A 132 -11.44 2.71 1.19
C CYS A 132 -11.59 1.22 1.54
N GLU A 133 -12.51 0.52 0.87
CA GLU A 133 -12.61 -0.95 0.95
C GLU A 133 -11.30 -1.66 0.56
N CYS A 134 -10.49 -1.02 -0.28
CA CYS A 134 -9.15 -1.47 -0.67
C CYS A 134 -8.13 -1.52 0.49
N ARG A 135 -8.42 -0.90 1.64
CA ARG A 135 -7.61 -0.88 2.89
C ARG A 135 -6.13 -0.51 2.73
N MET A 136 -5.72 0.07 1.60
CA MET A 136 -4.31 0.29 1.30
C MET A 136 -3.63 1.24 2.30
N SER A 137 -4.37 2.22 2.82
CA SER A 137 -3.90 3.14 3.89
C SER A 137 -3.53 2.42 5.18
N ARG A 138 -4.28 1.37 5.58
CA ARG A 138 -3.96 0.56 6.77
C ARG A 138 -2.74 -0.34 6.58
N THR A 139 -2.53 -0.85 5.37
CA THR A 139 -1.43 -1.78 5.08
C THR A 139 -0.08 -1.09 4.94
N PHE A 140 -0.08 0.17 4.48
CA PHE A 140 1.16 0.93 4.23
C PHE A 140 1.35 2.16 5.12
N GLY A 141 0.42 2.46 6.03
CA GLY A 141 0.52 3.61 6.93
C GLY A 141 0.48 4.95 6.19
N VAL A 142 -0.38 5.05 5.18
CA VAL A 142 -0.56 6.25 4.34
C VAL A 142 -1.81 6.96 4.86
N PHE A 143 -1.62 8.10 5.53
CA PHE A 143 -2.67 9.03 5.95
C PHE A 143 -2.69 10.25 5.02
#